data_AF-A0A9X9XJJ7-F1
#
_entry.id   AF-A0A9X9XJJ7-F1
#
_cell.length_a   1.000
_cell.length_b   1.000
_cell.length_c   1.000
_cell.angle_alpha   90.00
_cell.angle_beta   90.00
_cell.angle_gamma   90.00
#
_symmetry.space_group_name_H-M   'P 1'
#
loop_
_entity.id
_entity.type
_entity.pdbx_description
1 polymer ?
#
loop_
_entity_poly.entity_id
_entity_poly.type
_entity_poly.pdbx_seq_one_letter_code
_entity_poly.pdbx_strand_id
1 'polypeptide(L)'
;MATNIAAERRLLGDDFAIVAPSHYPALADLGAEEALALARQLREQRNRLRGMAHANRRARRGKAEPRATAPSDAALMRRKQVFAAALKRVNARLDTLHGEARRARRTEALRDALARKRAAKVHHPGGGASAEAGMRVKANSKRRTRIDPRQVGSVSQAGKAAQARRDG
;
A
#
# COMPACT_ATOMS: atom_id res chain seq x y z
N MET A 1 -3.14 -17.85 6.12
CA MET A 1 -3.61 -19.03 5.37
C MET A 1 -4.42 -18.54 4.18
N ALA A 2 -3.91 -18.71 2.96
CA ALA A 2 -4.72 -18.49 1.76
C ALA A 2 -5.65 -19.70 1.60
N THR A 3 -6.96 -19.48 1.71
CA THR A 3 -7.98 -20.49 1.40
C THR A 3 -8.17 -20.54 -0.10
N ASN A 4 -8.22 -21.74 -0.70
CA ASN A 4 -8.50 -21.85 -2.12
C ASN A 4 -9.96 -21.46 -2.43
N ILE A 5 -10.23 -21.08 -3.68
CA ILE A 5 -11.56 -20.60 -4.12
C ILE A 5 -12.65 -21.65 -3.84
N ALA A 6 -12.35 -22.93 -4.06
CA ALA A 6 -13.28 -24.03 -3.80
C ALA A 6 -13.68 -24.14 -2.31
N ALA A 7 -12.72 -23.98 -1.39
CA ALA A 7 -13.00 -23.97 0.05
C ALA A 7 -13.76 -22.72 0.48
N GLU A 8 -13.44 -21.56 -0.10
CA GLU A 8 -14.21 -20.33 0.14
C GLU A 8 -15.68 -20.51 -0.29
N ARG A 9 -15.92 -21.10 -1.48
CA ARG A 9 -17.27 -21.39 -1.98
C ARG A 9 -18.02 -22.37 -1.09
N ARG A 10 -17.38 -23.46 -0.67
CA ARG A 10 -17.98 -24.44 0.25
C ARG A 10 -18.30 -23.83 1.62
N LEU A 11 -17.46 -22.92 2.10
CA LEU A 11 -17.63 -22.29 3.41
C LEU A 11 -18.70 -21.20 3.43
N LEU A 12 -18.82 -20.44 2.34
CA LEU A 12 -19.75 -19.31 2.24
C LEU A 12 -21.11 -19.68 1.64
N GLY A 13 -21.19 -20.73 0.81
CA GLY A 13 -22.41 -21.04 0.07
C GLY A 13 -22.79 -19.88 -0.84
N ASP A 14 -24.03 -19.40 -0.73
CA ASP A 14 -24.57 -18.31 -1.54
C ASP A 14 -23.84 -16.97 -1.34
N ASP A 15 -23.32 -16.73 -0.12
CA ASP A 15 -22.53 -15.54 0.20
C ASP A 15 -21.22 -15.46 -0.60
N PHE A 16 -20.80 -16.56 -1.24
CA PHE A 16 -19.62 -16.57 -2.10
C PHE A 16 -19.76 -15.59 -3.27
N ALA A 17 -20.98 -15.30 -3.73
CA ALA A 17 -21.23 -14.33 -4.80
C ALA A 17 -20.65 -12.94 -4.47
N ILE A 18 -20.61 -12.56 -3.19
CA ILE A 18 -20.04 -11.29 -2.72
C ILE A 18 -18.50 -11.29 -2.82
N VAL A 19 -17.89 -12.47 -2.65
CA VAL A 19 -16.42 -12.62 -2.65
C VAL A 19 -15.88 -12.92 -4.04
N ALA A 20 -16.68 -13.50 -4.94
CA ALA A 20 -16.27 -13.89 -6.28
C ALA A 20 -15.55 -12.78 -7.07
N PRO A 21 -16.00 -11.50 -7.09
CA PRO A 21 -15.31 -10.43 -7.81
C PRO A 21 -13.93 -10.04 -7.23
N SER A 22 -13.63 -10.47 -6.00
CA SER A 22 -12.32 -10.21 -5.37
C SER A 22 -11.19 -11.14 -5.86
N HIS A 23 -11.50 -12.10 -6.73
CA HIS A 23 -10.53 -13.05 -7.29
C HIS A 23 -10.13 -12.63 -8.71
N TYR A 24 -8.90 -12.98 -9.09
CA TYR A 24 -8.46 -12.86 -10.48
C TYR A 24 -9.16 -13.93 -11.35
N PRO A 25 -9.51 -13.63 -12.62
CA PRO A 25 -9.19 -12.40 -13.35
C PRO A 25 -10.13 -11.22 -13.07
N ALA A 26 -11.35 -11.44 -12.59
CA ALA A 26 -12.38 -10.40 -12.43
C ALA A 26 -11.91 -9.15 -11.65
N LEU A 27 -11.07 -9.33 -10.63
CA LEU A 27 -10.50 -8.23 -9.86
C LEU A 27 -9.68 -7.24 -10.70
N ALA A 28 -9.05 -7.72 -11.79
CA ALA A 28 -8.26 -6.89 -12.68
C ALA A 28 -9.14 -5.93 -13.50
N ASP A 29 -10.36 -6.34 -13.83
CA ASP A 29 -11.28 -5.57 -14.67
C ASP A 29 -12.06 -4.52 -13.87
N LEU A 30 -12.05 -4.61 -12.54
CA LEU A 30 -12.75 -3.65 -11.68
C LEU A 30 -12.12 -2.24 -11.75
N GLY A 31 -13.00 -1.27 -12.01
CA GLY A 31 -12.69 0.16 -11.91
C GLY A 31 -12.58 0.63 -10.46
N ALA A 32 -12.15 1.89 -10.25
CA ALA A 32 -11.92 2.44 -8.91
C ALA A 32 -13.22 2.51 -8.07
N GLU A 33 -14.32 2.97 -8.67
CA GLU A 33 -15.61 3.09 -7.99
C GLU A 33 -16.21 1.72 -7.64
N GLU A 34 -16.13 0.76 -8.57
CA GLU A 34 -16.61 -0.61 -8.36
C GLU A 34 -15.79 -1.33 -7.28
N ALA A 35 -14.45 -1.19 -7.33
CA ALA A 35 -13.57 -1.72 -6.30
C ALA A 35 -13.85 -1.08 -4.93
N LEU A 36 -14.20 0.21 -4.88
CA LEU A 36 -14.57 0.90 -3.65
C LEU A 36 -15.92 0.40 -3.11
N ALA A 37 -16.93 0.23 -3.98
CA ALA A 37 -18.23 -0.32 -3.63
C ALA A 37 -18.10 -1.74 -3.08
N LEU A 38 -17.33 -2.59 -3.77
CA LEU A 38 -17.02 -3.95 -3.33
C LEU A 38 -16.29 -3.95 -1.97
N ALA A 39 -15.30 -3.07 -1.78
CA ALA A 39 -14.61 -2.95 -0.50
C ALA A 39 -15.56 -2.56 0.65
N ARG A 40 -16.55 -1.69 0.40
CA ARG A 40 -17.58 -1.33 1.39
C ARG A 40 -18.44 -2.53 1.76
N GLN A 41 -18.96 -3.25 0.76
CA GLN A 41 -19.79 -4.44 0.97
C GLN A 41 -19.03 -5.55 1.73
N LEU A 42 -17.78 -5.82 1.36
CA LEU A 42 -16.92 -6.80 2.04
C LEU A 42 -16.64 -6.40 3.50
N ARG A 43 -16.42 -5.10 3.75
CA ARG A 43 -16.20 -4.57 5.10
C ARG A 43 -17.44 -4.73 5.97
N GLU A 44 -18.62 -4.47 5.42
CA GLU A 44 -19.90 -4.64 6.11
C GLU A 44 -20.13 -6.10 6.49
N GLN A 45 -19.98 -7.04 5.56
CA GLN A 45 -20.16 -8.47 5.84
C GLN A 45 -19.16 -8.99 6.87
N ARG A 46 -17.89 -8.58 6.78
CA ARG A 46 -16.87 -8.89 7.79
C ARG A 46 -17.26 -8.35 9.18
N ASN A 47 -17.75 -7.11 9.25
CA ASN A 47 -18.14 -6.46 10.50
C ASN A 47 -19.39 -7.13 11.10
N ARG A 48 -20.37 -7.50 10.26
CA ARG A 48 -21.57 -8.24 10.65
C ARG A 48 -21.19 -9.57 11.32
N LEU A 49 -20.34 -10.38 10.70
CA LEU A 49 -19.88 -11.64 11.27
C LEU A 49 -19.09 -11.46 12.57
N ARG A 50 -18.26 -10.42 12.65
CA ARG A 50 -17.56 -10.05 13.89
C ARG A 50 -18.55 -9.68 14.99
N GLY A 51 -19.59 -8.91 14.68
CA GLY A 51 -20.66 -8.53 15.60
C GLY A 51 -21.41 -9.74 16.13
N MET A 52 -21.77 -10.68 15.27
CA MET A 52 -22.44 -11.93 15.66
C MET A 52 -21.58 -12.76 16.62
N ALA A 53 -20.28 -12.93 16.32
CA ALA A 53 -19.38 -13.68 17.20
C ALA A 53 -19.20 -12.98 18.58
N HIS A 54 -19.23 -11.65 18.62
CA HIS A 54 -19.20 -10.91 19.88
C HIS A 54 -20.50 -11.04 20.67
N ALA A 55 -21.65 -10.99 19.99
CA ALA A 55 -22.96 -11.18 20.60
C ALA A 55 -23.08 -12.58 21.21
N ASN A 56 -22.67 -13.62 20.49
CA ASN A 56 -22.64 -15.01 21.00
C ASN A 56 -21.80 -15.13 22.27
N ARG A 57 -20.59 -14.55 22.27
CA ARG A 57 -19.71 -14.57 23.45
C ARG A 57 -20.29 -13.81 24.63
N ARG A 58 -21.04 -12.72 24.39
CA ARG A 58 -21.76 -12.00 25.45
C ARG A 58 -22.91 -12.83 26.01
N ALA A 59 -23.69 -13.47 25.17
CA ALA A 59 -24.79 -14.32 25.60
C ALA A 59 -24.30 -15.51 26.44
N ARG A 60 -23.22 -16.17 26.03
CA ARG A 60 -22.56 -17.23 26.84
C ARG A 60 -22.07 -16.75 28.21
N ARG A 61 -21.81 -15.45 28.35
CA ARG A 61 -21.42 -14.82 29.63
C ARG A 61 -22.61 -14.32 30.45
N GLY A 62 -23.85 -14.58 30.01
CA GLY A 62 -25.07 -14.06 30.64
C GLY A 62 -25.28 -12.56 30.48
N LYS A 63 -24.53 -11.89 29.59
CA LYS A 63 -24.61 -10.43 29.36
C LYS A 63 -25.52 -10.03 28.19
N ALA A 64 -26.26 -10.99 27.65
CA ALA A 64 -27.21 -10.83 26.54
C ALA A 64 -28.12 -12.06 26.46
N GLU A 65 -29.30 -11.89 25.85
CA GLU A 65 -30.20 -13.01 25.56
C GLU A 65 -29.56 -14.01 24.57
N PRO A 66 -29.54 -15.32 24.89
CA PRO A 66 -29.05 -16.33 23.97
C PRO A 66 -30.00 -16.53 22.80
N ARG A 67 -29.45 -16.49 21.58
CA ARG A 67 -30.21 -16.84 20.37
C ARG A 67 -30.25 -18.36 20.23
N ALA A 68 -31.45 -18.93 20.14
CA ALA A 68 -31.67 -20.37 20.05
C ALA A 68 -30.92 -21.07 18.90
N THR A 69 -30.62 -20.35 17.81
CA THR A 69 -29.98 -20.91 16.60
C THR A 69 -28.68 -20.18 16.24
N ALA A 70 -27.92 -19.72 17.24
CA ALA A 70 -26.66 -19.01 16.98
C ALA A 70 -25.60 -19.96 16.38
N PRO A 71 -25.01 -19.64 15.20
CA PRO A 71 -23.90 -20.41 14.65
C PRO A 71 -22.67 -20.34 15.56
N SER A 72 -21.82 -21.38 15.52
CA SER A 72 -20.64 -21.44 16.36
C SER A 72 -19.64 -20.31 16.09
N ASP A 73 -19.01 -19.79 17.14
CA ASP A 73 -18.02 -18.71 17.04
C ASP A 73 -16.87 -19.06 16.07
N ALA A 74 -16.42 -20.32 16.07
CA ALA A 74 -15.39 -20.81 15.17
C ALA A 74 -15.84 -20.77 13.70
N ALA A 75 -17.08 -21.11 13.40
CA ALA A 75 -17.63 -21.00 12.04
C ALA A 75 -17.75 -19.53 11.59
N LEU A 76 -18.25 -18.65 12.46
CA LEU A 76 -18.33 -17.21 12.19
C LEU A 76 -16.96 -16.59 11.93
N MET A 77 -15.95 -16.97 12.73
CA MET A 77 -14.59 -16.46 12.58
C MET A 77 -13.93 -16.96 11.30
N ARG A 78 -14.17 -18.21 10.88
CA ARG A 78 -13.70 -18.73 9.58
C ARG A 78 -14.31 -17.97 8.41
N ARG A 79 -15.64 -17.78 8.39
CA ARG A 79 -16.30 -16.97 7.35
C ARG A 79 -15.78 -15.53 7.32
N LYS A 80 -15.62 -14.90 8.50
CA LYS A 80 -15.05 -13.55 8.63
C LYS A 80 -13.65 -13.45 8.03
N GLN A 81 -12.80 -14.47 8.20
CA GLN A 81 -11.46 -14.50 7.63
C GLN A 81 -11.49 -14.47 6.09
N VAL A 82 -12.45 -15.15 5.45
CA VAL A 82 -12.62 -15.09 3.99
C VAL A 82 -12.94 -13.67 3.54
N PHE A 83 -13.91 -13.00 4.17
CA PHE A 83 -14.23 -11.60 3.85
C PHE A 83 -13.05 -10.65 4.11
N ALA A 84 -12.27 -10.90 5.16
CA ALA A 84 -11.06 -10.11 5.44
C ALA A 84 -9.97 -10.31 4.37
N ALA A 85 -9.79 -11.54 3.88
CA ALA A 85 -8.86 -11.85 2.80
C ALA A 85 -9.31 -11.23 1.47
N ALA A 86 -10.59 -11.32 1.14
CA ALA A 86 -11.20 -10.66 -0.01
C ALA A 86 -10.99 -9.15 0.03
N LEU A 87 -11.28 -8.52 1.18
CA LEU A 87 -11.06 -7.09 1.38
C LEU A 87 -9.59 -6.69 1.19
N LYS A 88 -8.64 -7.53 1.62
CA LYS A 88 -7.21 -7.28 1.41
C LYS A 88 -6.86 -7.25 -0.09
N ARG A 89 -7.40 -8.17 -0.89
CA ARG A 89 -7.18 -8.21 -2.34
C ARG A 89 -7.75 -6.96 -3.03
N VAL A 90 -8.96 -6.57 -2.67
CA VAL A 90 -9.63 -5.39 -3.24
C VAL A 90 -8.91 -4.09 -2.86
N ASN A 91 -8.47 -3.94 -1.61
CA ASN A 91 -7.69 -2.76 -1.21
C ASN A 91 -6.37 -2.67 -1.98
N ALA A 92 -5.68 -3.80 -2.22
CA ALA A 92 -4.47 -3.79 -3.03
C ALA A 92 -4.74 -3.32 -4.48
N ARG A 93 -5.89 -3.69 -5.06
CA ARG A 93 -6.31 -3.18 -6.37
C ARG A 93 -6.57 -1.67 -6.34
N LEU A 94 -7.26 -1.16 -5.31
CA LEU A 94 -7.48 0.28 -5.11
C LEU A 94 -6.16 1.04 -4.96
N ASP A 95 -5.20 0.51 -4.22
CA ASP A 95 -3.89 1.13 -4.05
C ASP A 95 -3.14 1.24 -5.38
N THR A 96 -3.21 0.21 -6.23
CA THR A 96 -2.67 0.22 -7.59
C THR A 96 -3.34 1.30 -8.44
N LEU A 97 -4.68 1.33 -8.49
CA LEU A 97 -5.45 2.32 -9.27
C LEU A 97 -5.16 3.75 -8.82
N HIS A 98 -5.14 4.00 -7.52
CA HIS A 98 -4.76 5.32 -6.99
C HIS A 98 -3.31 5.66 -7.28
N GLY A 99 -2.41 4.67 -7.26
CA GLY A 99 -1.01 4.84 -7.64
C GLY A 99 -0.84 5.26 -9.10
N GLU A 100 -1.58 4.63 -10.00
CA GLU A 100 -1.63 4.97 -11.43
C GLU A 100 -2.17 6.38 -11.65
N ALA A 101 -3.31 6.72 -11.04
CA ALA A 101 -3.90 8.06 -11.13
C ALA A 101 -2.94 9.15 -10.61
N ARG A 102 -2.26 8.90 -9.47
CA ARG A 102 -1.25 9.84 -8.94
C ARG A 102 -0.05 9.98 -9.87
N ARG A 103 0.42 8.90 -10.50
CA ARG A 103 1.53 8.95 -11.45
C ARG A 103 1.16 9.77 -12.68
N ALA A 104 -0.03 9.54 -13.25
CA ALA A 104 -0.53 10.30 -14.40
C ALA A 104 -0.57 11.81 -14.11
N ARG A 105 -1.21 12.22 -13.01
CA ARG A 105 -1.27 13.63 -12.58
C ARG A 105 0.11 14.25 -12.39
N ARG A 106 1.05 13.51 -11.80
CA ARG A 106 2.44 14.00 -11.61
C ARG A 106 3.15 14.18 -12.95
N THR A 107 3.00 13.25 -13.88
CA THR A 107 3.62 13.36 -15.20
C THR A 107 3.08 14.53 -16.00
N GLU A 108 1.78 14.80 -15.92
CA GLU A 108 1.15 15.98 -16.54
C GLU A 108 1.68 17.28 -15.93
N ALA A 109 1.65 17.39 -14.60
CA ALA A 109 2.16 18.58 -13.91
C ALA A 109 3.64 18.88 -14.22
N LEU A 110 4.47 17.85 -14.37
CA LEU A 110 5.88 18.00 -14.77
C LEU A 110 6.02 18.46 -16.22
N ARG A 111 5.19 17.95 -17.14
CA ARG A 111 5.17 18.40 -18.54
C ARG A 111 4.77 19.86 -18.63
N ASP A 112 3.76 20.28 -17.87
CA ASP A 112 3.30 21.67 -17.84
C ASP A 112 4.33 22.61 -17.24
N ALA A 113 5.01 22.21 -16.16
CA ALA A 113 6.09 22.98 -15.56
C ALA A 113 7.27 23.15 -16.53
N LEU A 114 7.61 22.08 -17.26
CA LEU A 114 8.66 22.11 -18.27
C LEU A 114 8.28 22.99 -19.47
N ALA A 115 7.03 22.94 -19.91
CA ALA A 115 6.51 23.83 -20.95
C ALA A 115 6.59 25.30 -20.52
N ARG A 116 6.15 25.62 -19.29
CA ARG A 116 6.27 26.97 -18.71
C ARG A 116 7.72 27.43 -18.62
N LYS A 117 8.64 26.56 -18.18
CA LYS A 117 10.07 26.88 -18.13
C LYS A 117 10.66 27.19 -19.51
N ARG A 118 10.24 26.45 -20.55
CA ARG A 118 10.68 26.68 -21.93
C ARG A 118 10.10 27.95 -22.53
N ALA A 119 8.87 28.31 -22.19
CA ALA A 119 8.20 29.53 -22.66
C ALA A 119 8.64 30.80 -21.92
N ALA A 120 9.19 30.67 -20.70
CA ALA A 120 9.66 31.79 -19.92
C ALA A 120 10.82 32.51 -20.63
N LYS A 121 10.71 33.84 -20.74
CA LYS A 121 11.78 34.68 -21.28
C LYS A 121 12.99 34.60 -20.34
N VAL A 122 14.16 34.32 -20.91
CA VAL A 122 15.41 34.31 -20.15
C VAL A 122 15.81 35.76 -19.88
N HIS A 123 15.74 36.17 -18.60
CA HIS A 123 16.02 37.54 -18.17
C HIS A 123 17.48 37.80 -17.80
N HIS A 124 18.32 36.75 -17.78
CA HIS A 124 19.75 36.89 -17.60
C HIS A 124 20.46 36.80 -18.96
N PRO A 125 21.61 37.47 -19.14
CA PRO A 125 22.44 37.22 -20.31
C PRO A 125 22.72 35.72 -20.43
N GLY A 126 22.80 35.20 -21.66
CA GLY A 126 23.32 33.86 -21.87
C GLY A 126 24.69 33.77 -21.22
N GLY A 127 24.99 32.65 -20.54
CA GLY A 127 26.38 32.36 -20.19
C GLY A 127 27.16 32.43 -21.50
N GLY A 128 28.07 33.40 -21.63
CA GLY A 128 28.83 33.62 -22.86
C GLY A 128 29.64 32.37 -23.24
N ALA A 129 30.48 32.49 -24.27
CA ALA A 129 31.36 31.39 -24.68
C ALA A 129 32.20 30.88 -23.49
N SER A 130 31.76 29.77 -22.88
CA SER A 130 32.61 28.98 -22.01
C SER A 130 33.58 28.25 -22.93
N ALA A 131 34.89 28.33 -22.64
CA ALA A 131 35.87 27.49 -23.30
C ALA A 131 35.33 26.06 -23.36
N GLU A 132 35.28 25.51 -24.57
CA GLU A 132 34.66 24.23 -24.87
C GLU A 132 35.11 23.16 -23.86
N ALA A 133 34.15 22.37 -23.38
CA ALA A 133 34.22 21.47 -22.23
C ALA A 133 34.04 22.20 -20.90
N GLY A 134 32.78 22.30 -20.48
CA GLY A 134 32.44 22.55 -19.08
C GLY A 134 33.24 21.66 -18.12
N MET A 135 33.29 22.06 -16.84
CA MET A 135 34.03 21.41 -15.76
C MET A 135 33.93 19.86 -15.88
N ARG A 136 35.02 19.20 -16.29
CA ARG A 136 35.05 17.74 -16.43
C ARG A 136 34.58 17.12 -15.13
N VAL A 137 33.60 16.21 -15.20
CA VAL A 137 33.18 15.42 -14.05
C VAL A 137 34.41 14.70 -13.53
N LYS A 138 34.95 15.18 -12.40
CA LYS A 138 36.05 14.52 -11.72
C LYS A 138 35.45 13.26 -11.09
N ALA A 139 35.52 12.15 -11.81
CA ALA A 139 35.05 10.87 -11.31
C ALA A 139 35.68 10.65 -9.94
N ASN A 140 34.84 10.46 -8.93
CA ASN A 140 35.32 10.15 -7.60
C ASN A 140 35.98 8.76 -7.66
N SER A 141 37.30 8.73 -7.80
CA SER A 141 38.09 7.49 -7.86
C SER A 141 38.11 6.73 -6.53
N LYS A 142 37.51 7.30 -5.47
CA LYS A 142 37.35 6.62 -4.19
C LYS A 142 36.40 5.44 -4.38
N ARG A 143 36.93 4.24 -4.14
CA ARG A 143 36.16 3.00 -4.07
C ARG A 143 34.98 3.21 -3.11
N ARG A 144 33.75 2.96 -3.57
CA ARG A 144 32.60 2.87 -2.65
C ARG A 144 32.79 1.62 -1.81
N THR A 145 33.46 1.75 -0.67
CA THR A 145 33.54 0.69 0.33
C THR A 145 32.15 0.51 0.93
N ARG A 146 31.54 -0.64 0.66
CA ARG A 146 30.33 -1.06 1.37
C ARG A 146 30.75 -1.37 2.80
N ILE A 147 30.39 -0.49 3.73
CA ILE A 147 30.58 -0.72 5.16
C ILE A 147 29.68 -1.89 5.55
N ASP A 148 30.21 -2.83 6.33
CA ASP A 148 29.39 -3.89 6.93
C ASP A 148 28.26 -3.24 7.76
N PRO A 149 26.98 -3.61 7.57
CA PRO A 149 25.86 -3.07 8.33
C PRO A 149 26.07 -3.04 9.85
N ARG A 150 26.84 -3.98 10.41
CA ARG A 150 27.14 -4.05 11.85
C ARG A 150 28.11 -2.97 12.33
N GLN A 151 28.88 -2.37 11.43
CA GLN A 151 29.93 -1.38 11.75
C GLN A 151 29.51 0.07 11.45
N VAL A 152 28.35 0.27 10.82
CA VAL A 152 27.86 1.61 10.43
C VAL A 152 27.80 2.58 11.60
N GLY A 153 27.31 2.13 12.76
CA GLY A 153 27.23 2.96 13.96
C GLY A 153 28.61 3.42 14.45
N SER A 154 29.57 2.51 14.51
CA SER A 154 30.95 2.81 14.96
C SER A 154 31.66 3.78 14.00
N VAL A 155 31.58 3.53 12.69
CA VAL A 155 32.19 4.41 11.67
C VAL A 155 31.55 5.80 11.68
N SER A 156 30.23 5.89 11.88
CA SER A 156 29.52 7.16 11.99
C SER A 156 29.97 7.98 13.21
N GLN A 157 30.15 7.34 14.38
CA GLN A 157 30.62 8.03 15.58
C GLN A 157 32.09 8.46 15.46
N ALA A 158 32.94 7.62 14.87
CA ALA A 158 34.33 7.96 14.60
C ALA A 158 34.45 9.18 13.68
N GLY A 159 33.64 9.25 12.61
CA GLY A 159 33.60 10.41 11.72
C GLY A 159 33.14 11.68 12.42
N LYS A 160 32.11 11.60 13.25
CA LYS A 160 31.61 12.73 14.05
C LYS A 160 32.68 13.27 15.01
N ALA A 161 33.39 12.38 15.71
CA ALA A 161 34.47 12.77 16.63
C ALA A 161 35.68 13.39 15.91
N ALA A 162 36.05 12.84 14.74
CA ALA A 162 37.14 13.39 13.93
C ALA A 162 36.82 14.78 13.36
N GLN A 163 35.56 15.02 13.00
CA GLN A 163 35.10 16.32 12.53
C GLN A 163 35.05 17.35 13.67
N ALA A 164 34.54 16.97 14.85
CA ALA A 164 34.51 17.83 16.03
C ALA A 164 35.92 18.29 16.47
N ARG A 165 36.94 17.45 16.28
CA ARG A 165 38.36 17.81 16.52
C ARG A 165 38.97 18.71 15.45
N ARG A 166 38.35 18.79 14.28
CA ARG A 166 38.82 19.59 13.14
C ARG A 166 38.15 20.96 13.12
N ASP A 167 36.92 21.02 13.61
CA ASP A 167 36.08 22.21 13.62
C ASP A 167 36.13 22.98 14.96
N GLY A 168 36.68 22.37 16.01
CA GLY A 168 36.97 23.00 17.30
C GLY A 168 38.46 23.12 17.51
#